data_AF-A0A3Q2ZCD6-F1
#
_entry.id   AF-A0A3Q2ZCD6-F1
#
_cell.length_a   1.000
_cell.length_b   1.000
_cell.length_c   1.000
_cell.angle_alpha   90.00
_cell.angle_beta   90.00
_cell.angle_gamma   90.00
#
_symmetry.space_group_name_H-M   'P 1'
#
loop_
_entity.id
_entity.type
_entity.pdbx_description
1 polymer ?
#
loop_
_entity_poly.entity_id
_entity_poly.type
_entity_poly.pdbx_seq_one_letter_code
_entity_poly.pdbx_strand_id
1 'polypeptide(L)'
;LSPSAMARQVKEAQEYRDVAQLQVSVVSQLREADAADKDILCVLEDQWSSIVQDAATVIHSKETQLQLVSDYCTQIQMAKTKLDQLTAELDAVKSPEQSSCTEAGQLTSLQKRLEENRIILGELLLTHTRICLILSHSDREAAQTEQKNLQEKWRSLERSVENCLHHT
;
A
#
# COMPACT_ATOMS: atom_id res chain seq x y z
N LEU A 1 8.85 -2.85 -0.52
CA LEU A 1 7.68 -2.25 0.18
C LEU A 1 7.57 -2.76 1.60
N SER A 2 7.90 -1.92 2.58
CA SER A 2 7.76 -2.24 4.00
C SER A 2 6.95 -1.15 4.71
N PRO A 3 5.63 -1.35 4.91
CA PRO A 3 4.81 -0.43 5.70
C PRO A 3 5.38 -0.19 7.10
N SER A 4 5.97 -1.22 7.72
CA SER A 4 6.55 -1.10 9.07
C SER A 4 7.78 -0.18 9.10
N ALA A 5 8.57 -0.12 8.03
CA ALA A 5 9.68 0.82 7.93
C ALA A 5 9.18 2.28 7.81
N MET A 6 8.14 2.53 6.99
CA MET A 6 7.53 3.86 6.89
C MET A 6 6.84 4.28 8.19
N ALA A 7 6.16 3.37 8.88
CA ALA A 7 5.56 3.64 10.19
C ALA A 7 6.62 4.08 11.21
N ARG A 8 7.81 3.46 11.17
CA ARG A 8 8.93 3.89 12.00
C ARG A 8 9.40 5.31 11.66
N GLN A 9 9.52 5.65 10.37
CA GLN A 9 9.90 7.00 9.94
C GLN A 9 8.90 8.06 10.41
N VAL A 10 7.59 7.77 10.33
CA VAL A 10 6.54 8.66 10.86
C VAL A 10 6.72 8.87 12.35
N LYS A 11 6.94 7.78 13.11
CA LYS A 11 7.17 7.85 14.56
C LYS A 11 8.41 8.67 14.91
N GLU A 12 9.53 8.43 14.24
CA GLU A 12 10.77 9.19 14.44
C GLU A 12 10.56 10.68 14.14
N ALA A 13 9.86 11.02 13.05
CA ALA A 13 9.52 12.40 12.72
C ALA A 13 8.64 13.06 13.79
N GLN A 14 7.69 12.33 14.36
CA GLN A 14 6.87 12.81 15.48
C GLN A 14 7.73 13.10 16.72
N GLU A 15 8.67 12.22 17.07
CA GLU A 15 9.59 12.43 18.18
C GLU A 15 10.42 13.71 18.00
N TYR A 16 10.94 13.97 16.79
CA TYR A 16 11.64 15.23 16.48
C TYR A 16 10.74 16.46 16.58
N ARG A 17 9.49 16.35 16.11
CA ARG A 17 8.51 17.44 16.23
C ARG A 17 8.20 17.75 17.69
N ASP A 18 8.05 16.73 18.52
CA ASP A 18 7.77 16.91 19.95
C ASP A 18 8.95 17.60 20.66
N VAL A 19 10.19 17.26 20.30
CA VAL A 19 11.38 17.98 20.78
C VAL A 19 11.37 19.44 20.33
N ALA A 20 11.03 19.74 19.07
CA ALA A 20 10.93 21.11 18.58
C ALA A 20 9.82 21.90 19.32
N GLN A 21 8.70 21.26 19.65
CA GLN A 21 7.61 21.84 20.43
C GLN A 21 8.05 22.17 21.87
N LEU A 22 8.91 21.35 22.47
CA LEU A 22 9.54 21.66 23.76
C LEU A 22 10.45 22.88 23.65
N GLN A 23 11.20 23.05 22.55
CA GLN A 23 12.03 24.23 22.34
C GLN A 23 11.18 25.51 22.25
N VAL A 24 10.04 25.49 21.54
CA VAL A 24 9.08 26.62 21.56
C VAL A 24 8.72 26.99 23.00
N SER A 25 8.36 25.99 23.81
CA SER A 25 7.95 26.21 25.21
C SER A 25 9.06 26.82 26.08
N VAL A 26 10.31 26.36 25.89
CA VAL A 26 11.48 26.90 26.60
C VAL A 26 11.75 28.35 26.20
N VAL A 27 11.69 28.67 24.90
CA VAL A 27 11.92 30.04 24.40
C VAL A 27 10.84 30.99 24.93
N SER A 28 9.58 30.56 24.95
CA SER A 28 8.47 31.35 25.53
C SER A 28 8.68 31.65 27.01
N GLN A 29 9.10 30.65 27.80
CA GLN A 29 9.39 30.85 29.22
C GLN A 29 10.57 31.83 29.46
N LEU A 30 11.62 31.74 28.64
CA LEU A 30 12.76 32.67 28.73
C LEU A 30 12.36 34.11 28.40
N ARG A 31 11.44 34.28 27.43
CA ARG A 31 10.89 35.59 27.05
C ARG A 31 10.06 36.19 28.17
N GLU A 32 9.24 35.37 28.82
CA GLU A 32 8.41 35.77 29.97
C GLU A 32 9.26 36.13 31.20
N ALA A 33 10.36 35.41 31.42
CA ALA A 33 11.28 35.64 32.53
C ALA A 33 12.22 36.85 32.35
N ASP A 34 12.16 37.56 31.20
CA ASP A 34 13.05 38.67 30.83
C ASP A 34 14.54 38.31 30.91
N ALA A 35 14.86 37.04 30.68
CA ALA A 35 16.18 36.47 30.90
C ALA A 35 17.18 36.77 29.78
N ALA A 36 16.72 37.31 28.65
CA ALA A 36 17.53 37.66 27.48
C ALA A 36 16.85 38.74 26.61
N ASP A 37 17.49 39.08 25.49
CA ASP A 37 16.96 40.02 24.50
C ASP A 37 15.62 39.53 23.92
N LYS A 38 14.55 40.27 24.20
CA LYS A 38 13.17 39.95 23.81
C LYS A 38 12.99 39.88 22.29
N ASP A 39 13.69 40.72 21.54
CA ASP A 39 13.55 40.76 20.08
C ASP A 39 14.18 39.48 19.47
N ILE A 40 15.32 39.04 20.00
CA ILE A 40 15.97 37.79 19.60
C ILE A 40 15.10 36.58 19.97
N LEU A 41 14.53 36.57 21.17
CA LEU A 41 13.66 35.48 21.62
C LEU A 41 12.36 35.38 20.83
N CYS A 42 11.77 36.51 20.41
CA CYS A 42 10.59 36.51 19.55
C CYS A 42 10.88 35.86 18.20
N VAL A 43 11.97 36.27 17.53
CA VAL A 43 12.39 35.69 16.25
C VAL A 43 12.67 34.20 16.38
N LEU A 44 13.31 33.77 17.47
CA LEU A 44 13.62 32.36 17.71
C LEU A 44 12.35 31.53 17.97
N GLU A 45 11.39 32.07 18.71
CA GLU A 45 10.09 31.42 18.95
C GLU A 45 9.30 31.24 17.63
N ASP A 46 9.28 32.28 16.79
CA ASP A 46 8.64 32.24 15.48
C ASP A 46 9.29 31.16 14.58
N GLN A 47 10.62 31.07 14.58
CA GLN A 47 11.35 30.04 13.83
C GLN A 47 11.02 28.63 14.30
N TRP A 48 11.06 28.37 15.61
CA TRP A 48 10.70 27.06 16.14
C TRP A 48 9.24 26.70 15.88
N SER A 49 8.35 27.68 15.98
CA SER A 49 6.92 27.50 15.67
C SER A 49 6.72 27.15 14.19
N SER A 50 7.44 27.81 13.28
CA SER A 50 7.46 27.46 11.86
C SER A 50 7.96 26.04 11.63
N ILE A 51 9.09 25.66 12.25
CA ILE A 51 9.67 24.30 12.13
C ILE A 51 8.66 23.24 12.61
N VAL A 52 7.95 23.48 13.71
CA VAL A 52 6.93 22.57 14.23
C VAL A 52 5.75 22.41 13.25
N GLN A 53 5.32 23.50 12.61
CA GLN A 53 4.24 23.48 11.60
C GLN A 53 4.67 22.77 10.32
N ASP A 54 5.88 23.03 9.83
CA ASP A 54 6.46 22.36 8.67
C ASP A 54 6.62 20.86 8.94
N ALA A 55 7.13 20.50 10.11
CA ALA A 55 7.24 19.11 10.55
C ALA A 55 5.86 18.43 10.61
N ALA A 56 4.83 19.10 11.13
CA ALA A 56 3.46 18.57 11.15
C ALA A 56 2.94 18.28 9.74
N THR A 57 3.21 19.18 8.79
CA THR A 57 2.78 19.02 7.39
C THR A 57 3.48 17.83 6.73
N VAL A 58 4.79 17.67 6.96
CA VAL A 58 5.57 16.54 6.44
C VAL A 58 5.11 15.22 7.06
N ILE A 59 4.88 15.18 8.36
CA ILE A 59 4.35 14.00 9.07
C ILE A 59 3.01 13.58 8.46
N HIS A 60 2.07 14.52 8.31
CA HIS A 60 0.75 14.23 7.76
C HIS A 60 0.83 13.69 6.31
N SER A 61 1.71 14.26 5.49
CA SER A 61 1.98 13.75 4.15
C SER A 61 2.54 12.33 4.17
N LYS A 62 3.48 12.04 5.08
CA LYS A 62 4.07 10.70 5.24
C LYS A 62 3.08 9.67 5.80
N GLU A 63 2.18 10.06 6.69
CA GLU A 63 1.08 9.21 7.16
C GLU A 63 0.13 8.84 6.02
N THR A 64 -0.23 9.81 5.18
CA THR A 64 -1.06 9.57 3.99
C THR A 64 -0.38 8.59 3.03
N GLN A 65 0.94 8.75 2.80
CA GLN A 65 1.73 7.82 2.01
C GLN A 65 1.77 6.41 2.62
N LEU A 66 1.96 6.31 3.94
CA LEU A 66 1.95 5.04 4.66
C LEU A 66 0.61 4.31 4.53
N GLN A 67 -0.51 5.03 4.66
CA GLN A 67 -1.83 4.46 4.49
C GLN A 67 -1.99 3.87 3.09
N LEU A 68 -1.63 4.63 2.05
CA LEU A 68 -1.71 4.17 0.66
C LEU A 68 -0.85 2.92 0.40
N VAL A 69 0.37 2.86 0.96
CA VAL A 69 1.24 1.68 0.80
C VAL A 69 0.69 0.49 1.58
N SER A 70 0.12 0.70 2.77
CA SER A 70 -0.50 -0.36 3.57
C SER A 70 -1.71 -0.96 2.85
N ASP A 71 -2.56 -0.10 2.27
CA ASP A 71 -3.70 -0.52 1.48
C ASP A 71 -3.27 -1.30 0.24
N TYR A 72 -2.25 -0.83 -0.47
CA TYR A 72 -1.68 -1.55 -1.61
C TYR A 72 -1.15 -2.93 -1.21
N CYS A 73 -0.35 -3.01 -0.14
CA CYS A 73 0.17 -4.29 0.36
C CYS A 73 -0.97 -5.26 0.69
N THR A 74 -2.05 -4.77 1.28
CA THR A 74 -3.22 -5.57 1.61
C THR A 74 -3.94 -6.05 0.36
N GLN A 75 -4.22 -5.16 -0.60
CA GLN A 75 -4.85 -5.49 -1.88
C GLN A 75 -4.05 -6.52 -2.67
N ILE A 76 -2.71 -6.40 -2.71
CA ILE A 76 -1.86 -7.36 -3.40
C ILE A 76 -1.95 -8.75 -2.77
N GLN A 77 -2.00 -8.84 -1.44
CA GLN A 77 -2.11 -10.12 -0.74
C GLN A 77 -3.47 -10.75 -0.96
N MET A 78 -4.55 -9.96 -0.89
CA MET A 78 -5.89 -10.43 -1.21
C MET A 78 -5.98 -10.97 -2.64
N ALA A 79 -5.40 -10.25 -3.62
CA ALA A 79 -5.39 -10.69 -5.01
C ALA A 79 -4.59 -11.99 -5.20
N LYS A 80 -3.44 -12.14 -4.52
CA LYS A 80 -2.65 -13.38 -4.53
C LYS A 80 -3.43 -14.55 -3.94
N THR A 81 -3.99 -14.38 -2.74
CA THR A 81 -4.81 -15.42 -2.10
C THR A 81 -5.97 -15.84 -2.98
N LYS A 82 -6.63 -14.88 -3.64
CA LYS A 82 -7.75 -15.18 -4.54
C LYS A 82 -7.31 -15.94 -5.77
N LEU A 83 -6.17 -15.57 -6.36
CA LEU A 83 -5.56 -16.30 -7.47
C LEU A 83 -5.19 -17.74 -7.10
N ASP A 84 -4.59 -17.93 -5.92
CA ASP A 84 -4.21 -19.26 -5.44
C ASP A 84 -5.46 -20.13 -5.20
N GLN A 85 -6.54 -19.55 -4.65
CA GLN A 85 -7.83 -20.23 -4.51
C GLN A 85 -8.42 -20.66 -5.86
N LEU A 86 -8.49 -19.76 -6.84
CA LEU A 86 -9.04 -20.06 -8.17
C LEU A 86 -8.18 -21.10 -8.91
N THR A 87 -6.86 -21.09 -8.68
CA THR A 87 -5.93 -22.10 -9.23
C THR A 87 -6.21 -23.48 -8.62
N ALA A 88 -6.34 -23.56 -7.30
CA ALA A 88 -6.69 -24.82 -6.62
C ALA A 88 -8.06 -25.35 -7.04
N GLU A 89 -9.04 -24.46 -7.25
CA GLU A 89 -10.35 -24.84 -7.80
C GLU A 89 -10.23 -25.43 -9.20
N LEU A 90 -9.42 -24.83 -10.09
CA LEU A 90 -9.18 -25.37 -11.43
C LEU A 90 -8.53 -26.76 -11.38
N ASP A 91 -7.56 -26.95 -10.50
CA ASP A 91 -6.86 -28.23 -10.35
C ASP A 91 -7.80 -29.32 -9.82
N ALA A 92 -8.74 -28.98 -8.93
CA ALA A 92 -9.77 -29.89 -8.44
C ALA A 92 -10.78 -30.30 -9.53
N VAL A 93 -11.11 -29.37 -10.44
CA VAL A 93 -11.99 -29.64 -11.59
C VAL A 93 -11.34 -30.62 -12.57
N LYS A 94 -10.03 -30.48 -12.80
CA LYS A 94 -9.24 -31.35 -13.69
C LYS A 94 -8.96 -32.75 -13.14
N SER A 95 -9.42 -33.08 -11.94
CA SER A 95 -9.14 -34.38 -11.31
C SER A 95 -9.85 -35.51 -12.07
N PRO A 96 -9.21 -36.68 -12.30
CA PRO A 96 -9.78 -37.81 -13.07
C PRO A 96 -11.08 -38.41 -12.52
N GLU A 97 -11.50 -38.00 -11.33
CA GLU A 97 -12.61 -38.57 -10.58
C GLU A 97 -13.97 -37.95 -10.96
N GLN A 98 -13.99 -36.89 -11.78
CA GLN A 98 -15.21 -36.17 -12.13
C GLN A 98 -15.83 -36.62 -13.46
N SER A 99 -17.16 -36.58 -13.54
CA SER A 99 -17.90 -36.82 -14.79
C SER A 99 -17.86 -35.57 -15.69
N SER A 100 -17.81 -35.73 -17.01
CA SER A 100 -17.71 -34.63 -17.99
C SER A 100 -18.82 -33.56 -17.85
N CYS A 101 -20.06 -33.95 -17.49
CA CYS A 101 -21.17 -33.00 -17.32
C CYS A 101 -21.02 -32.15 -16.04
N THR A 102 -20.50 -32.72 -14.95
CA THR A 102 -20.21 -31.97 -13.71
C THR A 102 -19.00 -31.05 -13.88
N GLU A 103 -18.04 -31.44 -14.71
CA GLU A 103 -16.85 -30.65 -15.03
C GLU A 103 -17.20 -29.35 -15.78
N ALA A 104 -18.00 -29.43 -16.85
CA ALA A 104 -18.40 -28.25 -17.65
C ALA A 104 -19.13 -27.17 -16.81
N GLY A 105 -20.01 -27.60 -15.90
CA GLY A 105 -20.73 -26.70 -14.99
C GLY A 105 -19.79 -26.00 -13.99
N GLN A 106 -18.80 -26.73 -13.45
CA GLN A 106 -17.81 -26.17 -12.53
C GLN A 106 -16.85 -25.19 -13.25
N LEU A 107 -16.42 -25.51 -14.48
CA LEU A 107 -15.61 -24.61 -15.30
C LEU A 107 -16.34 -23.31 -15.64
N THR A 108 -17.64 -23.39 -15.99
CA THR A 108 -18.46 -22.20 -16.25
C THR A 108 -18.58 -21.32 -15.00
N SER A 109 -18.78 -21.93 -13.83
CA SER A 109 -18.79 -21.19 -12.56
C SER A 109 -17.44 -20.56 -12.25
N LEU A 110 -16.33 -21.24 -12.54
CA LEU A 110 -14.98 -20.73 -12.35
C LEU A 110 -14.69 -19.54 -13.27
N GLN A 111 -15.12 -19.60 -14.54
CA GLN A 111 -15.00 -18.50 -15.49
C GLN A 111 -15.76 -17.26 -15.01
N LYS A 112 -16.97 -17.43 -14.47
CA LYS A 112 -17.73 -16.32 -13.87
C LYS A 112 -16.97 -15.69 -12.70
N ARG A 113 -16.41 -16.51 -11.79
CA ARG A 113 -15.59 -16.00 -10.68
C ARG A 113 -14.36 -15.25 -11.19
N LEU A 114 -13.67 -15.75 -12.22
CA LEU A 114 -12.56 -15.03 -12.86
C LEU A 114 -12.98 -13.64 -13.32
N GLU A 115 -14.09 -13.54 -14.06
CA GLU A 115 -14.57 -12.23 -14.55
C GLU A 115 -14.96 -11.28 -13.41
N GLU A 116 -15.63 -11.78 -12.37
CA GLU A 116 -15.96 -10.99 -11.17
C GLU A 116 -14.70 -10.43 -10.46
N ASN A 117 -13.61 -11.20 -10.44
CA ASN A 117 -12.35 -10.78 -9.81
C ASN A 117 -11.49 -9.88 -10.71
N ARG A 118 -11.86 -9.66 -11.98
CA ARG A 118 -11.17 -8.72 -12.88
C ARG A 118 -11.24 -7.28 -12.39
N ILE A 119 -12.33 -6.90 -11.72
CA ILE A 119 -12.50 -5.57 -11.12
C ILE A 119 -11.41 -5.32 -10.06
N ILE A 120 -11.16 -6.31 -9.18
CA ILE A 120 -10.16 -6.22 -8.12
C ILE A 120 -8.76 -5.98 -8.71
N LEU A 121 -8.42 -6.65 -9.81
CA LEU A 121 -7.14 -6.44 -10.50
C LEU A 121 -7.04 -5.07 -11.18
N GLY A 122 -8.16 -4.57 -11.71
CA GLY A 122 -8.26 -3.22 -12.26
C GLY A 122 -8.02 -2.16 -11.18
N GLU A 123 -8.67 -2.29 -10.02
CA GLU A 123 -8.47 -1.41 -8.86
C GLU A 123 -7.03 -1.48 -8.34
N LEU A 124 -6.45 -2.68 -8.24
CA LEU A 124 -5.05 -2.84 -7.84
C LEU A 124 -4.08 -2.14 -8.79
N LEU A 125 -4.35 -2.17 -10.10
CA LEU A 125 -3.54 -1.44 -11.09
C LEU A 125 -3.63 0.08 -10.87
N LEU A 126 -4.81 0.61 -10.59
CA LEU A 126 -4.97 2.03 -10.26
C LEU A 126 -4.20 2.39 -8.98
N THR A 127 -4.31 1.58 -7.93
CA THR A 127 -3.53 1.77 -6.70
C THR A 127 -2.03 1.72 -6.96
N HIS A 128 -1.56 0.76 -7.79
CA HIS A 128 -0.17 0.64 -8.22
C HIS A 128 0.34 1.95 -8.86
N THR A 129 -0.42 2.53 -9.79
CA THR A 129 -0.01 3.80 -10.43
C THR A 129 0.16 4.95 -9.42
N ARG A 130 -0.72 5.01 -8.41
CA ARG A 130 -0.67 6.03 -7.35
C ARG A 130 0.56 5.84 -6.46
N ILE A 131 0.84 4.61 -6.02
CA ILE A 131 2.00 4.36 -5.15
C ILE A 131 3.32 4.62 -5.88
N CYS A 132 3.42 4.33 -7.19
CA CYS A 132 4.67 4.55 -7.93
C CYS A 132 5.16 6.00 -7.86
N LEU A 133 4.26 6.97 -7.71
CA LEU A 133 4.60 8.40 -7.62
C LEU A 133 5.31 8.76 -6.31
N ILE A 134 5.07 8.00 -5.24
CA ILE A 134 5.57 8.31 -3.88
C ILE A 134 6.70 7.36 -3.43
N LEU A 135 6.91 6.27 -4.16
CA LEU A 135 7.91 5.25 -3.81
C LEU A 135 9.32 5.65 -4.25
N SER A 136 10.29 5.14 -3.49
CA SER A 136 11.69 5.11 -3.92
C SER A 136 11.86 4.29 -5.20
N HIS A 137 12.98 4.48 -5.91
CA HIS A 137 13.26 3.73 -7.14
C HIS A 137 13.25 2.21 -6.90
N SER A 138 13.95 1.75 -5.86
CA SER A 138 14.03 0.32 -5.53
C SER A 138 12.67 -0.26 -5.12
N ASP A 139 11.87 0.50 -4.34
CA ASP A 139 10.51 0.07 -4.00
C ASP A 139 9.58 0.02 -5.21
N ARG A 140 9.75 0.95 -6.16
CA ARG A 140 9.00 0.96 -7.42
C ARG A 140 9.32 -0.27 -8.26
N GLU A 141 10.59 -0.64 -8.40
CA GLU A 141 11.01 -1.85 -9.13
C GLU A 141 10.44 -3.12 -8.49
N ALA A 142 10.48 -3.20 -7.16
CA ALA A 142 9.88 -4.31 -6.42
C ALA A 142 8.36 -4.38 -6.63
N ALA A 143 7.65 -3.26 -6.52
CA ALA A 143 6.21 -3.18 -6.74
C ALA A 143 5.83 -3.57 -8.18
N GLN A 144 6.60 -3.12 -9.16
CA GLN A 144 6.39 -3.43 -10.57
C GLN A 144 6.63 -4.91 -10.88
N THR A 145 7.64 -5.52 -10.25
CA THR A 145 7.92 -6.96 -10.38
C THR A 145 6.75 -7.78 -9.83
N GLU A 146 6.25 -7.42 -8.64
CA GLU A 146 5.09 -8.07 -8.03
C GLU A 146 3.83 -7.93 -8.89
N GLN A 147 3.56 -6.73 -9.42
CA GLN A 147 2.43 -6.48 -10.31
C GLN A 147 2.52 -7.34 -11.59
N LYS A 148 3.71 -7.43 -12.19
CA LYS A 148 3.94 -8.25 -13.39
C LYS A 148 3.71 -9.73 -13.10
N ASN A 149 4.26 -10.25 -12.01
CA ASN A 149 4.07 -11.65 -11.60
C ASN A 149 2.59 -11.97 -11.40
N LEU A 150 1.84 -11.06 -10.77
CA LEU A 150 0.40 -11.22 -10.55
C LEU A 150 -0.38 -11.26 -11.87
N GLN A 151 -0.08 -10.33 -12.79
CA GLN A 151 -0.70 -10.30 -14.12
C GLN A 151 -0.39 -11.54 -14.95
N GLU A 152 0.84 -12.04 -14.90
CA GLU A 152 1.25 -13.25 -15.60
C GLU A 152 0.51 -14.49 -15.07
N LYS A 153 0.42 -14.64 -13.74
CA LYS A 153 -0.36 -15.70 -13.10
C LYS A 153 -1.83 -15.64 -13.52
N TRP A 154 -2.43 -14.45 -13.48
CA TRP A 154 -3.82 -14.25 -13.89
C TRP A 154 -4.07 -14.66 -15.34
N ARG A 155 -3.27 -14.16 -16.28
CA ARG A 155 -3.38 -14.53 -17.69
C ARG A 155 -3.18 -16.03 -17.94
N SER A 156 -2.31 -16.67 -17.14
CA SER A 156 -2.10 -18.12 -17.23
C SER A 156 -3.32 -18.90 -16.78
N LEU A 157 -3.97 -18.44 -15.70
CA LEU A 157 -5.19 -19.03 -15.19
C LEU A 157 -6.34 -18.86 -16.18
N GLU A 158 -6.55 -17.65 -16.72
CA GLU A 158 -7.57 -17.38 -17.76
C GLU A 158 -7.40 -18.33 -18.95
N ARG A 159 -6.19 -18.42 -19.52
CA ARG A 159 -5.89 -19.35 -20.62
C ARG A 159 -6.13 -20.81 -20.26
N SER A 160 -5.84 -21.19 -19.01
CA SER A 160 -6.01 -22.59 -18.58
C SER A 160 -7.48 -22.95 -18.45
N VAL A 161 -8.32 -22.06 -17.93
CA VAL A 161 -9.77 -22.25 -17.85
C VAL A 161 -10.38 -22.27 -19.25
N GLU A 162 -9.96 -21.35 -20.12
CA GLU A 162 -10.41 -21.30 -21.51
C GLU A 162 -10.07 -22.58 -22.25
N ASN A 163 -8.83 -23.06 -22.16
CA ASN A 163 -8.43 -24.33 -22.78
C ASN A 163 -9.26 -25.51 -22.26
N CYS A 164 -9.52 -25.58 -20.94
CA CYS A 164 -10.38 -26.63 -20.39
C CYS A 164 -11.79 -26.58 -21.00
N LEU A 165 -12.41 -25.41 -21.07
CA LEU A 165 -13.74 -25.23 -21.65
C LEU A 165 -13.83 -25.63 -23.13
N HIS A 166 -12.75 -25.48 -23.90
CA HIS A 166 -12.70 -25.90 -25.31
C HIS A 166 -12.45 -27.42 -25.48
N HIS A 167 -12.01 -28.10 -24.43
CA HIS A 167 -11.67 -29.52 -24.43
C HIS A 167 -12.65 -30.41 -23.65
N THR A 168 -13.61 -29.82 -22.93
CA THR A 168 -14.75 -30.49 -22.28
C THR A 168 -15.90 -30.69 -23.27
#